data_AF-A0A918K7R4-F1
#
_entry.id   AF-A0A918K7R4-F1
#
_cell.length_a   1.000
_cell.length_b   1.000
_cell.length_c   1.000
_cell.angle_alpha   90.00
_cell.angle_beta   90.00
_cell.angle_gamma   90.00
#
_symmetry.space_group_name_H-M   'P 1'
#
loop_
_entity.id
_entity.type
_entity.pdbx_description
1 polymer ?
#
loop_
_entity_poly.entity_id
_entity_poly.type
_entity_poly.pdbx_seq_one_letter_code
_entity_poly.pdbx_strand_id
1 'polypeptide(L)' 'MDTEYQKLLQSIEVAEDTKRRFVRANPNGSGDTQERRRLYDQVEQARRALRDYKRHNPHLF' A
#
# COMPACT_ATOMS: atom_id res chain seq x y z
N MET A 1 18.50 10.93 -3.95
CA MET A 1 17.29 10.19 -3.57
C MET A 1 17.03 9.18 -4.65
N ASP A 2 17.01 7.88 -4.31
CA ASP A 2 16.74 6.83 -5.30
C ASP A 2 15.28 6.96 -5.82
N THR A 3 15.14 7.05 -7.14
CA THR A 3 13.85 7.21 -7.82
C THR A 3 12.93 6.02 -7.57
N GLU A 4 13.48 4.81 -7.42
CA GLU A 4 12.71 3.60 -7.15
C GLU A 4 12.15 3.61 -5.72
N TYR A 5 12.95 4.06 -4.75
CA TYR A 5 12.48 4.24 -3.38
C TYR A 5 11.29 5.20 -3.29
N GLN A 6 11.35 6.32 -4.02
CA GLN A 6 10.26 7.30 -4.06
C GLN A 6 8.99 6.71 -4.69
N LYS A 7 9.11 5.92 -5.76
CA LYS A 7 7.96 5.22 -6.37
C LYS A 7 7.32 4.24 -5.39
N LEU A 8 8.11 3.50 -4.62
CA LEU A 8 7.59 2.56 -3.63
C LEU A 8 6.84 3.28 -2.50
N LEU A 9 7.37 4.41 -2.03
CA LEU A 9 6.66 5.25 -1.06
C LEU A 9 5.33 5.78 -1.63
N GLN A 10 5.35 6.30 -2.86
CA GLN A 10 4.14 6.77 -3.53
C GLN A 10 3.11 5.65 -3.72
N SER A 11 3.56 4.43 -4.05
CA SER A 11 2.69 3.27 -4.21
C SER A 11 1.98 2.91 -2.90
N ILE A 12 2.66 3.02 -1.75
CA ILE A 12 2.04 2.79 -0.44
C ILE A 12 0.99 3.87 -0.17
N GLU A 13 1.32 5.13 -0.42
CA GLU A 13 0.40 6.25 -0.20
C GLU A 13 -0.88 6.10 -1.03
N VAL A 14 -0.75 5.76 -2.32
CA VAL A 14 -1.89 5.54 -3.21
C VAL A 14 -2.76 4.37 -2.75
N ALA A 15 -2.15 3.26 -2.35
CA ALA A 15 -2.88 2.09 -1.86
C ALA A 15 -3.65 2.40 -0.56
N GLU A 16 -3.00 3.09 0.38
CA GLU A 16 -3.62 3.52 1.64
C GLU A 16 -4.75 4.51 1.40
N ASP A 17 -4.55 5.47 0.51
CA ASP A 17 -5.58 6.46 0.19
C ASP A 17 -6.81 5.80 -0.46
N THR A 18 -6.59 4.89 -1.40
CA THR A 18 -7.65 4.12 -2.06
C THR A 18 -8.45 3.30 -1.03
N LYS A 19 -7.76 2.58 -0.15
CA LYS A 19 -8.39 1.83 0.96
C LYS A 19 -9.20 2.75 1.88
N ARG A 20 -8.64 3.91 2.26
CA ARG A 20 -9.34 4.89 3.12
C ARG A 20 -10.60 5.43 2.46
N ARG A 21 -10.55 5.77 1.16
CA ARG A 21 -11.73 6.21 0.41
C ARG A 21 -12.81 5.14 0.39
N PHE A 22 -12.44 3.88 0.15
CA PHE A 22 -13.38 2.76 0.19
C PHE A 22 -14.03 2.60 1.57
N VAL A 23 -13.24 2.61 2.66
CA VAL A 23 -13.78 2.47 4.03
C VAL A 23 -14.67 3.64 4.41
N ARG A 24 -14.35 4.87 3.98
CA ARG A 24 -15.19 6.05 4.21
C ARG A 24 -16.51 5.97 3.44
N ALA A 25 -16.48 5.51 2.20
CA ALA A 25 -17.68 5.33 1.38
C ALA A 25 -18.55 4.16 1.86
N ASN A 26 -17.93 3.18 2.55
CA ASN A 26 -18.60 1.97 3.01
C ASN A 26 -18.41 1.77 4.54
N PRO A 27 -19.11 2.56 5.37
CA PRO A 27 -19.04 2.47 6.83
C PRO A 27 -19.61 1.16 7.36
N ASN A 28 -19.24 0.79 8.59
CA ASN A 28 -19.73 -0.42 9.30
C ASN A 28 -19.54 -1.74 8.54
N GLY A 29 -18.49 -1.84 7.72
CA GLY A 29 -18.23 -3.06 6.95
C GLY A 29 -19.17 -3.26 5.77
N SER A 30 -19.98 -2.25 5.40
CA SER A 30 -20.74 -2.27 4.16
C SER A 30 -19.82 -2.36 2.93
N GLY A 31 -20.41 -2.55 1.76
CA GLY A 31 -19.66 -2.73 0.52
C GLY A 31 -19.14 -4.15 0.33
N ASP A 32 -18.51 -4.37 -0.82
CA ASP A 32 -18.04 -5.69 -1.23
C ASP A 32 -16.88 -6.17 -0.33
N THR A 33 -17.06 -7.35 0.26
CA THR A 33 -16.06 -7.96 1.18
C THR A 33 -14.81 -8.43 0.45
N GLN A 34 -14.95 -8.92 -0.79
CA GLN A 34 -13.83 -9.32 -1.63
C GLN A 34 -13.00 -8.10 -2.05
N GLU A 35 -13.66 -7.01 -2.44
CA GLU A 35 -13.00 -5.75 -2.77
C GLU A 35 -12.28 -5.16 -1.56
N ARG A 36 -12.93 -5.19 -0.39
CA ARG A 36 -12.29 -4.79 0.87
C ARG A 36 -11.02 -5.58 1.11
N ARG A 37 -11.06 -6.90 1.01
CA ARG A 37 -9.88 -7.75 1.19
C ARG A 37 -8.78 -7.41 0.18
N ARG A 38 -9.14 -7.26 -1.10
CA ARG A 38 -8.22 -6.88 -2.18
C ARG A 38 -7.47 -5.58 -1.87
N LEU A 39 -8.17 -4.55 -1.36
CA LEU A 39 -7.56 -3.27 -1.01
C LEU A 39 -6.58 -3.37 0.16
N TYR A 40 -6.89 -4.21 1.16
CA TYR A 40 -5.95 -4.47 2.26
C TYR A 40 -4.72 -5.24 1.78
N ASP A 41 -4.92 -6.26 0.93
CA ASP A 41 -3.82 -7.03 0.34
C ASP A 41 -2.92 -6.13 -0.52
N GLN A 42 -3.47 -5.18 -1.26
CA GLN A 42 -2.70 -4.20 -2.04
C GLN A 42 -1.79 -3.32 -1.16
N VAL A 43 -2.30 -2.86 -0.01
CA VAL A 43 -1.49 -2.09 0.96
C VAL A 43 -0.33 -2.95 1.49
N GLU A 44 -0.61 -4.20 1.87
CA GLU A 44 0.43 -5.08 2.39
C GLU A 44 1.47 -5.45 1.32
N GLN A 45 1.05 -5.66 0.08
CA GLN A 45 1.95 -5.90 -1.05
C GLN A 45 2.88 -4.70 -1.30
N ALA A 46 2.36 -3.47 -1.30
CA ALA A 46 3.18 -2.27 -1.47
C ALA A 46 4.20 -2.11 -0.33
N ARG A 47 3.80 -2.36 0.92
CA ARG A 47 4.69 -2.35 2.09
C ARG A 47 5.76 -3.44 2.00
N ARG A 48 5.39 -4.63 1.55
CA ARG A 48 6.32 -5.74 1.32
C ARG A 48 7.35 -5.37 0.26
N ALA A 49 6.94 -4.79 -0.87
CA ALA A 49 7.85 -4.35 -1.92
C ALA A 49 8.89 -3.35 -1.39
N LEU A 50 8.46 -2.39 -0.55
CA LEU A 50 9.39 -1.48 0.11
C LEU A 50 10.36 -2.19 1.06
N ARG A 51 9.89 -3.13 1.88
CA ARG A 51 10.76 -3.90 2.78
C ARG A 51 11.78 -4.72 1.99
N ASP A 52 11.36 -5.38 0.93
CA ASP A 52 12.23 -6.19 0.09
C ASP A 52 13.25 -5.30 -0.63
N TYR A 53 12.85 -4.12 -1.13
CA TYR A 53 13.77 -3.14 -1.68
C TYR A 53 14.83 -2.68 -0.66
N LYS A 54 14.42 -2.37 0.58
CA LYS A 54 15.36 -1.99 1.66
C LYS A 54 16.36 -3.11 1.97
N ARG A 55 15.91 -4.36 1.98
CA ARG A 55 16.78 -5.54 2.22
C ARG A 55 17.83 -5.72 1.13
N HIS A 56 17.48 -5.48 -0.13
CA HIS A 56 18.42 -5.58 -1.25
C HIS A 56 19.35 -4.36 -1.38
N ASN A 57 18.98 -3.23 -0.74
CA ASN A 57 19.74 -1.98 -0.79
C ASN A 57 20.11 -1.47 0.62
N PRO A 58 20.87 -2.25 1.42
CA PRO A 58 21.15 -1.91 2.82
C PRO A 58 22.00 -0.64 3.00
N HIS A 59 22.66 -0.16 1.95
CA HIS A 59 23.50 1.03 1.98
C HIS A 59 22.74 2.34 1.73
N LEU A 60 21.45 2.26 1.38
CA LEU A 60 20.59 3.42 1.09
C LEU A 60 19.80 3.92 2.30
N PHE A 61 19.88 3.23 3.45
CA PHE A 61 19.04 3.44 4.63
C PHE A 61 19.81 3.42 5.93
#